data_AF-A0A814QYY5-F1
#
_entry.id   AF-A0A814QYY5-F1
#
_cell.length_a   1.000
_cell.length_b   1.000
_cell.length_c   1.000
_cell.angle_alpha   90.00
_cell.angle_beta   90.00
_cell.angle_gamma   90.00
#
_symmetry.space_group_name_H-M   'P 1'
#
loop_
_entity.id
_entity.type
_entity.pdbx_description
1 polymer ?
#
loop_
_entity_poly.entity_id
_entity_poly.type
_entity_poly.pdbx_seq_one_letter_code
_entity_poly.pdbx_strand_id
1 'polypeptide(L)'
;MEFTIGLSKKMLIANTVGAVADVIFNLPLEKLDTSHAWLGLMTYTLQIYCDFSGYSDMAIGLAHIFGVQFPQNFNYPYVSRSIREFWRRWHISLSSWFRDYLYISLGGNRVSERRVRLNLLTVFFLCGLWHGASWNFIIWGLFHGIFLALERTIIFTSILNKIPRVFQHIYALSNANRITIIS
;
A
#
# COMPACT_ATOMS: atom_id res chain seq x y z
N MET A 1 0.62 -1.41 24.80
CA MET A 1 0.25 -0.02 24.43
C MET A 1 -0.33 0.05 23.02
N GLU A 2 0.10 -0.86 22.14
CA GLU A 2 -0.28 -1.05 20.73
C GLU A 2 -1.79 -1.13 20.54
N PHE A 3 -2.50 -1.86 21.41
CA PHE A 3 -3.96 -1.95 21.33
C PHE A 3 -4.64 -0.59 21.42
N THR A 4 -4.27 0.20 22.43
CA THR A 4 -4.84 1.55 22.63
C THR A 4 -4.49 2.49 21.49
N ILE A 5 -3.27 2.40 20.95
CA ILE A 5 -2.86 3.18 19.76
C ILE A 5 -3.71 2.80 18.55
N GLY A 6 -3.89 1.50 18.31
CA GLY A 6 -4.69 0.99 17.20
C GLY A 6 -6.17 1.40 17.32
N LEU A 7 -6.73 1.31 18.53
CA LEU A 7 -8.09 1.75 18.81
C LEU A 7 -8.26 3.27 18.57
N SER A 8 -7.30 4.09 19.01
CA SER A 8 -7.30 5.53 18.75
C SER A 8 -7.20 5.85 17.26
N LYS A 9 -6.34 5.16 16.49
CA LYS A 9 -6.26 5.32 15.03
C LYS A 9 -7.60 5.03 14.36
N LYS A 10 -8.27 3.94 14.75
CA LYS A 10 -9.56 3.54 14.20
C LYS A 10 -10.68 4.52 14.58
N MET A 11 -10.85 4.78 15.88
CA MET A 11 -11.99 5.55 16.40
C MET A 11 -11.85 7.05 16.17
N LEU A 12 -10.68 7.63 16.43
CA LEU A 12 -10.51 9.08 16.40
C LEU A 12 -10.17 9.61 15.01
N ILE A 13 -9.43 8.83 14.21
CA ILE A 13 -8.96 9.27 12.90
C ILE A 13 -9.76 8.61 11.79
N ALA A 14 -9.68 7.28 11.65
CA ALA A 14 -10.22 6.58 10.49
C ALA A 14 -11.73 6.78 10.32
N ASN A 15 -12.50 6.64 11.39
CA ASN A 15 -13.96 6.85 11.34
C ASN A 15 -14.31 8.31 11.02
N THR A 16 -13.59 9.28 11.60
CA THR A 16 -13.83 10.71 11.40
C THR A 16 -13.58 11.12 9.95
N VAL A 17 -12.42 10.74 9.39
CA VAL A 17 -12.09 11.07 7.99
C VAL A 17 -12.87 10.21 7.00
N GLY A 18 -13.26 8.99 7.39
CA GLY A 18 -14.11 8.12 6.59
C GLY A 18 -15.51 8.69 6.38
N ALA A 19 -16.12 9.26 7.44
CA ALA A 19 -17.39 9.95 7.30
C ALA A 19 -17.33 11.13 6.30
N VAL A 20 -16.20 11.84 6.26
CA VAL A 20 -15.98 12.92 5.26
C VAL A 20 -15.83 12.34 3.85
N ALA A 21 -15.05 11.26 3.69
CA ALA A 21 -14.87 10.59 2.40
C ALA A 21 -16.21 10.06 1.85
N ASP A 22 -17.03 9.44 2.69
CA ASP A 22 -18.35 8.93 2.33
C ASP A 22 -19.27 10.04 1.83
N VAL A 23 -19.28 11.20 2.48
CA VAL A 23 -20.07 12.36 2.02
C VAL A 23 -19.61 12.80 0.62
N ILE A 24 -18.30 12.92 0.40
CA ILE A 24 -17.74 13.40 -0.86
C ILE A 24 -17.99 12.40 -2.00
N PHE A 25 -17.79 11.11 -1.77
CA PHE A 25 -17.98 10.08 -2.79
C PHE A 25 -19.45 9.84 -3.14
N ASN A 26 -20.38 10.23 -2.27
CA ASN A 26 -21.82 10.21 -2.57
C ASN A 26 -22.34 11.52 -3.18
N LEU A 27 -21.50 12.53 -3.43
CA LEU A 27 -21.93 13.74 -4.12
C LEU A 27 -22.32 13.40 -5.58
N PRO A 28 -23.43 13.97 -6.09
CA PRO A 28 -23.72 13.92 -7.52
C PRO A 28 -22.55 14.53 -8.32
N LEU A 29 -22.22 13.94 -9.48
CA LEU A 29 -21.10 14.39 -10.31
C LEU A 29 -21.17 15.88 -10.68
N GLU A 30 -22.37 16.42 -10.81
CA GLU A 30 -22.62 17.85 -11.10
C GLU A 30 -22.18 18.78 -9.95
N LYS A 31 -22.09 18.26 -8.72
CA LYS A 31 -21.68 18.99 -7.51
C LYS A 31 -20.25 18.66 -7.09
N LEU A 32 -19.59 17.72 -7.77
CA LEU A 32 -18.23 17.32 -7.47
C LEU A 32 -17.25 18.25 -8.19
N ASP A 33 -16.77 19.28 -7.48
CA ASP A 33 -15.69 20.11 -7.97
C ASP A 33 -14.30 19.48 -7.68
N THR A 34 -13.27 20.07 -8.27
CA THR A 34 -11.88 19.64 -8.11
C THR A 34 -11.41 19.65 -6.65
N SER A 35 -11.89 20.59 -5.83
CA SER A 35 -11.46 20.71 -4.44
C SER A 35 -12.03 19.58 -3.58
N HIS A 36 -13.31 19.25 -3.77
CA HIS A 36 -13.97 18.12 -3.13
C HIS A 36 -13.32 16.81 -3.55
N ALA A 37 -13.00 16.64 -4.84
CA ALA A 37 -12.32 15.44 -5.33
C ALA A 37 -10.95 15.22 -4.65
N TRP A 38 -10.13 16.27 -4.51
CA TRP A 38 -8.86 16.18 -3.79
C TRP A 38 -9.04 15.90 -2.30
N LEU A 39 -10.02 16.52 -1.66
CA LEU A 39 -10.32 16.29 -0.25
C LEU A 39 -10.80 14.85 -0.01
N GLY A 40 -11.66 14.32 -0.88
CA GLY A 40 -12.12 12.93 -0.85
C GLY A 40 -10.95 11.95 -0.99
N LEU A 41 -10.06 12.19 -1.94
CA LEU A 41 -8.85 11.38 -2.12
C LEU A 41 -7.97 11.40 -0.87
N MET A 42 -7.72 12.56 -0.27
CA MET A 42 -6.87 12.68 0.93
C MET A 42 -7.49 12.03 2.15
N THR A 43 -8.78 12.28 2.40
CA THR A 43 -9.51 11.73 3.55
C THR A 43 -9.64 10.22 3.47
N TYR A 44 -9.95 9.69 2.28
CA TYR A 44 -10.02 8.25 2.08
C TYR A 44 -8.65 7.56 2.17
N THR A 45 -7.59 8.20 1.66
CA THR A 45 -6.22 7.68 1.83
C THR A 45 -5.86 7.55 3.31
N LEU A 46 -6.19 8.56 4.12
CA LEU A 46 -6.01 8.51 5.58
C LEU A 46 -6.91 7.46 6.23
N GLN A 47 -8.17 7.35 5.79
CA GLN A 47 -9.12 6.35 6.28
C GLN A 47 -8.54 4.95 6.13
N ILE A 48 -8.22 4.51 4.90
CA ILE A 48 -7.72 3.15 4.64
C ILE A 48 -6.50 2.86 5.50
N TYR A 49 -5.53 3.78 5.55
CA TYR A 49 -4.32 3.56 6.32
C TYR A 49 -4.58 3.46 7.81
N CYS A 50 -5.30 4.41 8.40
CA CYS A 50 -5.57 4.42 9.84
C CYS A 50 -6.49 3.29 10.26
N ASP A 51 -7.43 2.90 9.39
CA ASP A 51 -8.31 1.76 9.63
C ASP A 51 -7.50 0.47 9.69
N PHE A 52 -6.71 0.21 8.65
CA PHE A 52 -6.02 -1.06 8.52
C PHE A 52 -4.79 -1.19 9.42
N SER A 53 -4.04 -0.11 9.60
CA SER A 53 -3.01 -0.04 10.64
C SER A 53 -3.63 -0.12 12.03
N GLY A 54 -4.81 0.47 12.26
CA GLY A 54 -5.52 0.40 13.53
C GLY A 54 -5.87 -1.02 13.92
N TYR A 55 -6.49 -1.78 13.00
CA TYR A 55 -6.78 -3.21 13.22
C TYR A 55 -5.53 -4.04 13.42
N SER A 56 -4.47 -3.79 12.65
CA SER A 56 -3.20 -4.51 12.79
C SER A 56 -2.57 -4.29 14.17
N ASP A 57 -2.54 -3.04 14.66
CA ASP A 57 -1.99 -2.69 15.97
C ASP A 57 -2.82 -3.28 17.12
N MET A 58 -4.15 -3.28 16.97
CA MET A 58 -5.04 -3.96 17.92
C MET A 58 -4.78 -5.47 17.96
N ALA A 59 -4.63 -6.12 16.81
CA ALA A 59 -4.31 -7.55 16.73
C ALA A 59 -2.95 -7.88 17.36
N ILE A 60 -1.91 -7.06 17.12
CA ILE A 60 -0.59 -7.22 17.75
C ILE A 60 -0.69 -7.02 19.27
N GLY A 61 -1.41 -5.99 19.72
CA GLY A 61 -1.62 -5.73 21.14
C GLY A 61 -2.34 -6.88 21.86
N LEU A 62 -3.34 -7.49 21.21
CA LEU A 62 -4.01 -8.70 21.72
C LEU A 62 -3.08 -9.90 21.72
N ALA A 63 -2.31 -10.13 20.65
CA ALA A 63 -1.36 -11.24 20.58
C ALA A 63 -0.33 -11.18 21.72
N HIS A 64 0.18 -9.97 22.03
CA HIS A 64 1.08 -9.76 23.17
C HIS A 64 0.45 -10.13 24.52
N ILE A 65 -0.86 -9.88 24.71
CA ILE A 65 -1.58 -10.31 25.93
C ILE A 65 -1.60 -11.84 26.05
N PHE A 66 -1.69 -12.55 24.94
CA PHE A 66 -1.65 -14.02 24.90
C PHE A 66 -0.23 -14.60 24.81
N GLY A 67 0.82 -13.77 24.93
CA GLY A 67 2.21 -14.22 24.87
C GLY A 67 2.70 -14.59 23.46
N VAL A 68 1.97 -14.20 22.41
CA VAL A 68 2.31 -14.44 21.01
C VAL A 68 2.88 -13.17 20.39
N GLN A 69 4.02 -13.28 19.71
CA GLN A 69 4.63 -12.15 19.00
C GLN A 69 4.23 -12.14 17.53
N PHE A 70 3.47 -11.12 17.12
CA PHE A 70 3.14 -10.90 15.72
C PHE A 70 4.05 -9.84 15.08
N PRO A 71 4.43 -9.99 13.81
CA PRO A 71 5.20 -8.99 13.11
C PRO A 71 4.36 -7.72 12.88
N GLN A 72 5.04 -6.57 12.91
CA GLN A 72 4.44 -5.29 12.55
C GLN A 72 3.97 -5.32 11.09
N ASN A 73 2.75 -4.83 10.85
CA ASN A 73 2.15 -4.85 9.51
C ASN A 73 2.35 -3.52 8.75
N PHE A 74 2.54 -2.40 9.47
CA PHE A 74 2.73 -1.07 8.90
C PHE A 74 3.90 -0.33 9.54
N ASN A 75 4.71 0.35 8.75
CA ASN A 75 5.85 1.12 9.23
C ASN A 75 6.03 2.45 8.48
N TYR A 76 5.17 3.43 8.79
CA TYR A 76 5.14 4.76 8.18
C TYR A 76 5.26 4.72 6.64
N PRO A 77 4.36 4.02 5.93
CA PRO A 77 4.51 3.75 4.50
C PRO A 77 4.53 5.03 3.63
N TYR A 78 3.82 6.08 4.02
CA TYR A 78 3.76 7.33 3.26
C TYR A 78 5.02 8.20 3.35
N VAL A 79 6.00 7.85 4.21
CA VAL A 79 7.32 8.51 4.21
C VAL A 79 8.28 7.87 3.21
N SER A 80 7.81 6.93 2.39
CA SER A 80 8.66 6.25 1.42
C SER A 80 9.15 7.19 0.32
N ARG A 81 10.31 6.87 -0.24
CA ARG A 81 10.91 7.58 -1.39
C ARG A 81 10.86 6.77 -2.68
N SER A 82 10.46 5.51 -2.59
CA SER A 82 10.27 4.60 -3.72
C SER A 82 9.11 3.65 -3.47
N ILE A 83 8.60 3.04 -4.53
CA ILE A 83 7.53 2.05 -4.47
C ILE A 83 8.00 0.77 -3.80
N ARG A 84 9.25 0.39 -4.02
CA ARG A 84 9.91 -0.70 -3.30
C ARG A 84 9.97 -0.44 -1.80
N GLU A 85 10.29 0.78 -1.38
CA GLU A 85 10.27 1.14 0.04
C GLU A 85 8.85 1.11 0.60
N PHE A 86 7.88 1.63 -0.16
CA PHE A 86 6.48 1.63 0.22
C PHE A 86 5.96 0.21 0.51
N TRP A 87 6.17 -0.75 -0.40
CA TRP A 87 5.74 -2.14 -0.20
C TRP A 87 6.48 -2.89 0.91
N ARG A 88 7.66 -2.40 1.34
CA ARG A 88 8.36 -2.91 2.52
C ARG A 88 7.80 -2.36 3.84
N ARG A 89 6.97 -1.32 3.77
CA ARG A 89 6.37 -0.62 4.91
C ARG A 89 4.85 -0.75 4.96
N TRP A 90 4.23 -1.17 3.87
CA TRP A 90 2.79 -1.38 3.72
C TRP A 90 2.47 -2.88 3.75
N HIS A 91 1.51 -3.27 4.59
CA HIS A 91 1.02 -4.64 4.73
C HIS A 91 2.14 -5.70 4.72
N ILE A 92 3.11 -5.52 5.61
CA ILE A 92 4.38 -6.25 5.66
C ILE A 92 4.18 -7.76 5.77
N SER A 93 3.16 -8.22 6.50
CA SER A 93 2.87 -9.66 6.62
C SER A 93 2.46 -10.28 5.28
N LEU A 94 1.56 -9.63 4.55
CA LEU A 94 1.12 -10.05 3.21
C LEU A 94 2.27 -9.98 2.21
N SER A 95 2.99 -8.87 2.18
CA SER A 95 4.17 -8.70 1.32
C SER A 95 5.23 -9.77 1.57
N SER A 96 5.45 -10.16 2.83
CA SER A 96 6.35 -11.26 3.19
C SER A 96 5.82 -12.60 2.75
N TRP A 97 4.50 -12.85 2.91
CA TRP A 97 3.88 -14.09 2.46
C TRP A 97 4.00 -14.28 0.93
N PHE A 98 3.67 -13.24 0.14
CA PHE A 98 3.86 -13.28 -1.31
C PHE A 98 5.33 -13.47 -1.70
N ARG A 99 6.27 -12.86 -0.97
CA ARG A 99 7.69 -13.07 -1.20
C ARG A 99 8.08 -14.53 -0.94
N ASP A 100 7.73 -15.05 0.22
CA ASP A 100 8.28 -16.31 0.73
C ASP A 100 7.64 -17.53 0.06
N TYR A 101 6.32 -17.45 -0.23
CA TYR A 101 5.57 -18.58 -0.79
C TYR A 101 5.40 -18.53 -2.30
N LEU A 102 5.38 -17.34 -2.92
CA LEU A 102 5.20 -17.21 -4.37
C LEU A 102 6.50 -16.79 -5.06
N TYR A 103 7.10 -15.67 -4.66
CA TYR A 103 8.28 -15.14 -5.37
C TYR A 103 9.50 -16.06 -5.28
N ILE A 104 9.81 -16.58 -4.08
CA ILE A 104 10.94 -17.51 -3.89
C ILE A 104 10.69 -18.84 -4.64
N SER A 105 9.45 -19.36 -4.59
CA SER A 105 9.05 -20.57 -5.33
C SER A 105 9.21 -20.43 -6.84
N LEU A 106 9.08 -19.22 -7.39
CA LEU A 106 9.33 -18.92 -8.81
C LEU A 106 10.83 -18.75 -9.16
N GLY A 107 11.74 -19.07 -8.23
CA GLY A 107 13.20 -18.97 -8.39
C GLY A 107 13.81 -17.69 -7.78
N GLY A 108 12.98 -16.81 -7.20
CA GLY A 108 13.44 -15.61 -6.50
C GLY A 108 14.41 -14.76 -7.31
N ASN A 109 15.55 -14.41 -6.71
CA ASN A 109 16.63 -13.64 -7.36
C ASN A 109 17.70 -14.52 -8.03
N ARG A 110 17.51 -15.84 -8.12
CA ARG A 110 18.52 -16.77 -8.67
C ARG A 110 18.34 -17.04 -10.17
N VAL A 111 17.37 -16.38 -10.80
CA VAL A 111 17.03 -16.50 -12.23
C VAL A 111 17.44 -15.23 -12.98
N SER A 112 17.40 -15.26 -14.31
CA SER A 112 17.77 -14.11 -15.13
C SER A 112 16.94 -12.86 -14.80
N GLU A 113 17.51 -11.67 -14.97
CA GLU A 113 16.83 -10.39 -14.67
C GLU A 113 15.54 -10.18 -15.48
N ARG A 114 15.41 -10.81 -16.66
CA ARG A 114 14.12 -10.85 -17.39
C ARG A 114 13.10 -11.71 -16.65
N ARG A 115 13.48 -12.90 -16.20
CA ARG A 115 12.58 -13.82 -15.49
C ARG A 115 12.14 -13.26 -14.14
N VAL A 116 13.05 -12.63 -13.42
CA VAL A 116 12.74 -11.88 -12.20
C VAL A 116 11.64 -10.84 -12.42
N ARG A 117 11.75 -10.02 -13.47
CA ARG A 117 10.76 -8.96 -13.75
C ARG A 117 9.39 -9.57 -14.05
N LEU A 118 9.36 -10.67 -14.79
CA LEU A 118 8.13 -11.44 -15.00
C LEU A 118 7.59 -12.02 -13.69
N ASN A 119 8.45 -12.55 -12.81
CA ASN A 119 8.03 -13.07 -11.51
C ASN A 119 7.40 -11.96 -10.64
N LEU A 120 7.96 -10.75 -10.64
CA LEU A 120 7.37 -9.60 -9.94
C LEU A 120 5.98 -9.25 -10.49
N LEU A 121 5.83 -9.22 -11.82
CA LEU A 121 4.52 -9.01 -12.46
C LEU A 121 3.52 -10.10 -12.09
N THR A 122 3.92 -11.37 -12.13
CA THR A 122 3.07 -12.50 -11.74
C THR A 122 2.65 -12.42 -10.28
N VAL A 123 3.59 -12.16 -9.37
CA VAL A 123 3.31 -12.05 -7.93
C VAL A 123 2.31 -10.92 -7.66
N PHE A 124 2.49 -9.76 -8.30
CA PHE A 124 1.58 -8.63 -8.12
C PHE A 124 0.23 -8.79 -8.84
N PHE A 125 0.20 -9.50 -9.97
CA PHE A 125 -1.06 -9.93 -10.59
C PHE A 125 -1.87 -10.84 -9.65
N LEU A 126 -1.21 -11.84 -9.04
CA LEU A 126 -1.84 -12.71 -8.05
C LEU A 126 -2.23 -11.96 -6.78
N CYS A 127 -1.46 -10.94 -6.37
CA CYS A 127 -1.83 -10.03 -5.29
C CYS A 127 -3.11 -9.25 -5.59
N GLY A 128 -3.25 -8.73 -6.82
CA GLY A 128 -4.50 -8.13 -7.28
C GLY A 128 -5.66 -9.13 -7.22
N LEU A 129 -5.49 -10.33 -7.76
CA LEU A 129 -6.53 -11.37 -7.71
C LEU A 129 -6.91 -11.78 -6.28
N TRP A 130 -5.96 -11.77 -5.34
CA TRP A 130 -6.22 -12.04 -3.93
C TRP A 130 -7.13 -10.98 -3.29
N HIS A 131 -7.05 -9.72 -3.73
CA HIS A 131 -7.93 -8.64 -3.27
C HIS A 131 -9.34 -8.72 -3.85
N GLY A 132 -9.52 -9.24 -5.07
CA GLY A 132 -10.84 -9.51 -5.64
C GLY A 132 -10.83 -9.80 -7.15
N ALA A 133 -11.99 -10.19 -7.68
CA ALA A 133 -12.17 -10.58 -9.08
C ALA A 133 -12.50 -9.42 -10.04
N SER A 134 -12.56 -8.17 -9.56
CA SER A 134 -12.82 -7.01 -10.41
C SER A 134 -11.58 -6.64 -11.25
N TRP A 135 -11.82 -6.07 -12.43
CA TRP A 135 -10.73 -5.58 -13.29
C TRP A 135 -9.84 -4.53 -12.61
N ASN A 136 -10.41 -3.74 -11.69
CA ASN A 136 -9.68 -2.73 -10.95
C ASN A 136 -8.52 -3.34 -10.14
N PHE A 137 -8.74 -4.47 -9.48
CA PHE A 137 -7.68 -5.13 -8.71
C PHE A 137 -6.57 -5.71 -9.59
N ILE A 138 -6.93 -6.26 -10.76
CA ILE A 138 -5.95 -6.79 -11.73
C ILE A 138 -5.08 -5.66 -12.27
N ILE A 139 -5.70 -4.56 -12.71
CA ILE A 139 -5.00 -3.40 -13.26
C ILE A 139 -4.09 -2.78 -12.20
N TRP A 140 -4.58 -2.65 -10.97
CA TRP A 140 -3.80 -2.15 -9.83
C TRP A 140 -2.61 -3.04 -9.49
N GLY A 141 -2.81 -4.36 -9.46
CA GLY A 141 -1.74 -5.32 -9.21
C GLY A 141 -0.65 -5.18 -10.26
N LEU A 142 -1.01 -5.28 -11.55
CA LEU A 142 -0.08 -5.11 -12.66
C LEU A 142 0.64 -3.76 -12.64
N PHE A 143 -0.08 -2.67 -12.32
CA PHE A 143 0.50 -1.33 -12.18
C PHE A 143 1.65 -1.33 -11.17
N HIS A 144 1.43 -1.84 -9.95
CA HIS A 144 2.49 -1.91 -8.95
C HIS A 144 3.62 -2.88 -9.33
N GLY A 145 3.30 -4.00 -9.97
CA GLY A 145 4.27 -4.94 -10.50
C GLY A 145 5.22 -4.31 -11.54
N ILE A 146 4.68 -3.47 -12.44
CA ILE A 146 5.46 -2.73 -13.44
C ILE A 146 6.42 -1.76 -12.75
N PHE A 147 5.94 -0.97 -11.79
CA PHE A 147 6.80 -0.02 -11.07
C PHE A 147 7.93 -0.71 -10.29
N LEU A 148 7.67 -1.85 -9.65
CA LEU A 148 8.71 -2.63 -8.99
C LEU A 148 9.71 -3.24 -9.98
N ALA A 149 9.24 -3.70 -11.15
CA ALA A 149 10.11 -4.20 -12.20
C ALA A 149 10.99 -3.08 -12.80
N LEU A 150 10.46 -1.85 -12.92
CA LEU A 150 11.20 -0.68 -13.37
C LEU A 150 12.20 -0.20 -12.32
N GLU A 151 11.79 -0.05 -11.06
CA GLU A 151 12.66 0.36 -9.95
C GLU A 151 13.81 -0.61 -9.71
N ARG A 152 13.64 -1.89 -10.07
CA ARG A 152 14.74 -2.86 -10.01
C ARG A 152 15.88 -2.54 -11.00
N THR A 153 15.61 -1.83 -12.10
CA THR A 153 16.64 -1.50 -13.07
C THR A 153 17.61 -0.46 -12.49
N ILE A 154 18.91 -0.65 -12.78
CA ILE A 154 19.97 0.27 -12.32
C ILE A 154 19.71 1.69 -12.83
N ILE A 155 19.21 1.82 -14.06
CA ILE A 155 18.92 3.11 -14.69
C ILE A 155 17.85 3.85 -13.88
N PHE A 156 16.72 3.21 -13.60
CA PHE A 156 15.63 3.86 -12.87
C PHE A 156 16.04 4.20 -11.43
N THR A 157 16.73 3.28 -10.73
CA THR A 157 17.27 3.55 -9.39
C THR A 157 18.23 4.73 -9.40
N SER A 158 19.12 4.82 -10.41
CA SER A 158 20.08 5.92 -10.55
C SER A 158 19.39 7.27 -10.79
N ILE A 159 18.38 7.29 -11.66
CA ILE A 159 17.56 8.48 -11.90
C ILE A 159 16.85 8.91 -10.61
N LEU A 160 16.17 7.97 -9.94
CA LEU A 160 15.40 8.26 -8.73
C LEU A 160 16.30 8.83 -7.62
N ASN A 161 17.51 8.28 -7.45
CA ASN A 161 18.45 8.75 -6.44
C ASN A 161 19.06 10.13 -6.73
N LYS A 162 19.08 10.57 -8.00
CA LYS A 162 19.55 11.92 -8.40
C LYS A 162 18.50 13.00 -8.18
N ILE A 163 17.23 12.62 -8.12
CA ILE A 163 16.11 13.54 -7.91
C ILE A 163 16.11 14.02 -6.44
N PRO A 164 15.80 15.30 -6.15
CA PRO A 164 15.68 15.77 -4.77
C PRO A 164 14.64 14.99 -3.95
N ARG A 165 14.87 14.83 -2.64
CA ARG A 165 14.04 13.99 -1.75
C ARG A 165 12.55 14.33 -1.81
N VAL A 166 12.19 15.61 -1.94
CA VAL A 166 10.79 16.06 -2.03
C VAL A 166 10.08 15.43 -3.23
N PHE A 167 10.71 15.43 -4.40
CA PHE A 167 10.13 14.83 -5.60
C PHE A 167 10.07 13.31 -5.54
N GLN A 168 11.03 12.66 -4.87
CA GLN A 168 10.96 11.21 -4.60
C GLN A 168 9.73 10.86 -3.72
N HIS A 169 9.47 11.68 -2.69
CA HIS A 169 8.27 11.51 -1.86
C HIS A 169 6.99 11.74 -2.65
N ILE A 170 6.91 12.80 -3.47
CA ILE A 170 5.74 13.06 -4.33
C ILE A 170 5.52 11.89 -5.30
N TYR A 171 6.59 11.35 -5.89
CA TYR A 171 6.53 10.17 -6.73
C TYR A 171 5.98 8.95 -5.98
N ALA A 172 6.53 8.65 -4.80
CA ALA A 172 6.08 7.50 -4.00
C ALA A 172 4.63 7.66 -3.54
N LEU A 173 4.25 8.85 -3.07
CA LEU A 173 2.89 9.18 -2.62
C LEU A 173 1.87 9.08 -3.75
N SER A 174 2.16 9.65 -4.93
CA SER A 174 1.23 9.63 -6.06
C SER A 174 0.92 8.21 -6.54
N ASN A 175 1.90 7.31 -6.47
CA ASN A 175 1.70 5.89 -6.78
C ASN A 175 1.05 5.12 -5.63
N ALA A 176 1.40 5.40 -4.37
CA ALA A 176 0.80 4.78 -3.18
C ALA A 176 -0.69 5.09 -3.08
N ASN A 177 -1.10 6.31 -3.41
CA ASN A 177 -2.50 6.75 -3.38
C ASN A 177 -3.37 6.02 -4.42
N ARG A 178 -2.82 5.21 -5.32
CA ARG A 178 -3.64 4.36 -6.21
C ARG A 178 -4.26 3.16 -5.50
N ILE A 179 -3.83 2.85 -4.27
CA ILE A 179 -4.52 1.91 -3.38
C ILE A 179 -5.94 2.41 -3.05
N THR A 180 -6.14 3.72 -2.98
CA THR A 180 -7.45 4.36 -2.78
C THR A 180 -8.41 4.08 -3.94
N ILE A 181 -7.91 3.84 -5.15
CA ILE A 181 -8.75 3.77 -6.36
C ILE A 181 -9.40 2.38 -6.54
N ILE A 182 -8.94 1.37 -5.80
CA ILE A 182 -9.45 -0.02 -5.92
C ILE A 182 -10.44 -0.43 -4.82
N SER A 183 -10.62 0.42 -3.81
CA SER A 183 -11.47 0.15 -2.64
C SER A 183 -12.75 0.99 -2.72
#